data_AF-A0A662ZHX5-F1
#
_entry.id   AF-A0A662ZHX5-F1
#
_cell.length_a   1.000
_cell.length_b   1.000
_cell.length_c   1.000
_cell.angle_alpha   90.00
_cell.angle_beta   90.00
_cell.angle_gamma   90.00
#
_symmetry.space_group_name_H-M   'P 1'
#
loop_
_entity.id
_entity.type
_entity.pdbx_description
1 polymer ?
#
loop_
_entity_poly.entity_id
_entity_poly.type
_entity_poly.pdbx_seq_one_letter_code
_entity_poly.pdbx_strand_id
1 'polypeptide(L)'
;MMVNNNKPESCRCPSCDGFLLFDIGYQKLRCDKCDRVLSCEDYEALKGNTAVPAASQSEEIQETGLRNEYISRVNKTSLYTCSFCGGAIYPGALQAFVKCPFCERPIILNDKIKKDKSPDIVIPFMQSKNTLLKKLKKLCDERSFIRRGFLDSLDSAEITARYYPFWIYDVDVEGRGTCQMEKLTYRQPVLTHECYNNQMTCRLTFSSIPQDASRKFSDDVSQSVEPFNINQSRPYSAGYLSGLDVVLPDIKEKAGFATVKQRVLTTAKEKTRQSLRYFHEISRSSEFNVKPVSIVYAIFPVWEMTVKCDNEEFTFAMNGQTGRLVGTLPADEIAPYRRAAFLTVVNLVVSTIIMCACSILSRHAFELGLFLVMVTQPFYFIVNIQPDYNSLFEDERMSRILFNTALTVLFLLVLFVIFFTKPVFIIALITFFCVQPMVYKSILNELYLHKEKRYEEKIERVFDADDYFVAEQSSIETTKPEYTRTYDSTPRYVTVSAEDGSVIRYSK
;
A
#
# COMPACT_ATOMS: atom_id res chain seq x y z
N MET A 1 -40.83 -18.88 22.60
CA MET A 1 -39.94 -18.30 21.57
C MET A 1 -40.82 -17.73 20.48
N MET A 2 -40.97 -16.40 20.41
CA MET A 2 -41.64 -15.76 19.27
C MET A 2 -40.72 -15.89 18.06
N VAL A 3 -41.06 -16.76 17.12
CA VAL A 3 -40.40 -16.82 15.82
C VAL A 3 -40.88 -15.60 15.04
N ASN A 4 -40.12 -14.52 15.10
CA ASN A 4 -40.31 -13.39 14.18
C ASN A 4 -39.99 -13.89 12.77
N ASN A 5 -41.03 -14.18 11.99
CA ASN A 5 -40.92 -14.49 10.57
C ASN A 5 -40.57 -13.18 9.82
N ASN A 6 -39.31 -12.77 9.87
CA ASN A 6 -38.82 -11.67 9.06
C ASN A 6 -38.88 -12.09 7.58
N LYS A 7 -39.70 -11.41 6.78
CA LYS A 7 -39.87 -11.69 5.35
C LYS A 7 -38.98 -10.73 4.57
N PRO A 8 -37.83 -11.19 4.05
CA PRO A 8 -36.87 -10.30 3.44
C PRO A 8 -37.36 -9.80 2.07
N GLU A 9 -37.01 -8.57 1.75
CA GLU A 9 -37.39 -7.92 0.50
C GLU A 9 -36.44 -8.33 -0.63
N SER A 10 -37.02 -8.63 -1.78
CA SER A 10 -36.30 -9.00 -3.02
C SER A 10 -36.57 -7.97 -4.11
N CYS A 11 -35.57 -7.65 -4.93
CA CYS A 11 -35.76 -6.78 -6.09
C CYS A 11 -36.50 -7.51 -7.23
N ARG A 12 -37.80 -7.24 -7.40
CA ARG A 12 -38.69 -7.93 -8.35
C ARG A 12 -38.93 -7.10 -9.58
N CYS A 13 -38.86 -7.73 -10.76
CA CYS A 13 -39.19 -7.08 -12.01
C CYS A 13 -40.71 -6.85 -12.13
N PRO A 14 -41.16 -5.61 -12.35
CA PRO A 14 -42.60 -5.31 -12.47
C PRO A 14 -43.24 -5.93 -13.73
N SER A 15 -42.45 -6.33 -14.74
CA SER A 15 -42.97 -6.91 -15.98
C SER A 15 -43.15 -8.42 -15.94
N CYS A 16 -42.25 -9.16 -15.29
CA CYS A 16 -42.21 -10.62 -15.39
C CYS A 16 -41.95 -11.34 -14.06
N ASP A 17 -41.90 -10.59 -12.95
CA ASP A 17 -41.57 -11.10 -11.61
C ASP A 17 -40.21 -11.82 -11.52
N GLY A 18 -39.33 -11.59 -12.51
CA GLY A 18 -37.91 -11.99 -12.51
C GLY A 18 -37.07 -11.14 -11.55
N PHE A 19 -35.77 -11.45 -11.43
CA PHE A 19 -34.87 -10.74 -10.53
C PHE A 19 -34.25 -9.56 -11.22
N LEU A 20 -34.34 -8.41 -10.58
CA LEU A 20 -33.58 -7.23 -10.97
C LEU A 20 -32.23 -7.29 -10.26
N LEU A 21 -31.15 -7.51 -11.01
CA LEU A 21 -29.77 -7.48 -10.51
C LEU A 21 -29.13 -6.14 -10.89
N PHE A 22 -28.27 -5.62 -10.02
CA PHE A 22 -27.50 -4.43 -10.35
C PHE A 22 -26.42 -4.79 -11.39
N ASP A 23 -26.55 -4.23 -12.60
CA ASP A 23 -25.60 -4.41 -13.67
C ASP A 23 -24.57 -3.27 -13.65
N ILE A 24 -23.32 -3.63 -13.34
CA ILE A 24 -22.18 -2.72 -13.23
C ILE A 24 -21.91 -2.00 -14.56
N GLY A 25 -22.13 -2.65 -15.71
CA GLY A 25 -21.90 -2.03 -17.01
C GLY A 25 -22.94 -0.97 -17.34
N TYR A 26 -24.21 -1.25 -17.06
CA TYR A 26 -25.31 -0.31 -17.33
C TYR A 26 -25.56 0.71 -16.22
N GLN A 27 -24.97 0.51 -15.02
CA GLN A 27 -25.26 1.30 -13.81
C GLN A 27 -26.75 1.30 -13.45
N LYS A 28 -27.44 0.19 -13.74
CA LYS A 28 -28.90 0.06 -13.66
C LYS A 28 -29.28 -1.36 -13.23
N LEU A 29 -30.50 -1.50 -12.73
CA LEU A 29 -31.10 -2.79 -12.46
C LEU A 29 -31.51 -3.45 -13.78
N ARG A 30 -30.95 -4.62 -14.07
CA ARG A 30 -31.31 -5.44 -15.25
C ARG A 30 -32.02 -6.71 -14.80
N CYS A 31 -33.14 -7.02 -15.45
CA CYS A 31 -33.86 -8.26 -15.21
C CYS A 31 -33.14 -9.44 -15.84
N ASP A 32 -32.92 -10.50 -15.07
CA ASP A 32 -32.31 -11.75 -15.53
C ASP A 32 -33.13 -12.51 -16.60
N LYS A 33 -34.46 -12.35 -16.59
CA LYS A 33 -35.37 -13.10 -17.46
C LYS A 33 -35.85 -12.35 -18.70
N CYS A 34 -36.21 -11.08 -18.56
CA CYS A 34 -36.83 -10.29 -19.64
C CYS A 34 -35.96 -9.15 -20.14
N ASP A 35 -34.72 -9.04 -19.62
CA ASP A 35 -33.75 -7.99 -19.97
C ASP A 35 -34.22 -6.53 -19.77
N ARG A 36 -35.37 -6.33 -19.10
CA ARG A 36 -35.82 -4.98 -18.73
C ARG A 36 -34.77 -4.29 -17.87
N VAL A 37 -34.46 -3.06 -18.24
CA VAL A 37 -33.53 -2.20 -17.51
C VAL A 37 -34.30 -1.08 -16.81
N LEU A 38 -34.01 -0.85 -15.52
CA LEU A 38 -34.61 0.17 -14.67
C LEU A 38 -33.49 0.90 -13.92
N SER A 39 -33.59 2.21 -13.72
CA SER A 39 -32.70 2.89 -12.78
C SER A 39 -33.05 2.49 -11.33
N CYS A 40 -32.11 2.70 -10.41
CA CYS A 40 -32.37 2.44 -8.98
C CYS A 40 -33.46 3.39 -8.47
N GLU A 41 -33.44 4.65 -8.92
CA GLU A 41 -34.41 5.69 -8.55
C GLU A 41 -35.81 5.37 -9.07
N ASP A 42 -35.93 4.96 -10.35
CA ASP A 42 -37.23 4.56 -10.92
C ASP A 42 -37.81 3.36 -10.18
N TYR A 43 -36.96 2.41 -9.79
CA TYR A 43 -37.39 1.23 -9.05
C TYR A 43 -37.91 1.58 -7.64
N GLU A 44 -37.28 2.54 -6.96
CA GLU A 44 -37.75 3.03 -5.67
C GLU A 44 -39.04 3.84 -5.77
N ALA A 45 -39.16 4.67 -6.80
CA ALA A 45 -40.39 5.39 -7.10
C ALA A 45 -41.58 4.44 -7.34
N LEU A 46 -41.34 3.34 -8.08
CA LEU A 46 -42.34 2.28 -8.28
C LEU A 46 -42.73 1.55 -6.99
N LYS A 47 -41.84 1.51 -6.00
CA LYS A 47 -42.11 0.92 -4.67
C LYS A 47 -42.83 1.89 -3.71
N GLY A 48 -42.99 3.16 -4.07
CA GLY A 48 -43.64 4.16 -3.22
C GLY A 48 -42.81 4.61 -2.02
N ASN A 49 -41.51 4.30 -1.98
CA ASN A 49 -40.58 4.79 -0.95
C ASN A 49 -39.84 5.99 -1.51
N THR A 50 -40.39 7.19 -1.35
CA THR A 50 -39.62 8.42 -1.55
C THR A 50 -38.55 8.49 -0.46
N ALA A 51 -37.27 8.48 -0.85
CA ALA A 51 -36.15 8.70 0.04
C ALA A 51 -36.35 10.01 0.83
N VAL A 52 -36.31 9.90 2.17
CA VAL A 52 -36.35 11.07 3.06
C VAL A 52 -35.00 11.77 2.95
N PRO A 53 -34.93 13.11 2.78
CA PRO A 53 -33.66 13.82 2.71
C PRO A 53 -32.90 13.67 4.03
N ALA A 54 -31.60 13.36 3.93
CA ALA A 54 -30.70 13.24 5.07
C ALA A 54 -30.62 14.57 5.85
N ALA A 55 -31.25 14.61 7.02
CA ALA A 55 -30.99 15.64 8.02
C ALA A 55 -29.83 15.17 8.88
N SER A 56 -28.69 15.84 8.76
CA SER A 56 -27.54 15.72 9.65
C SER A 56 -27.95 16.13 11.07
N GLN A 57 -28.26 15.15 11.92
CA GLN A 57 -28.39 15.35 13.36
C GLN A 57 -27.10 14.90 14.04
N SER A 58 -26.34 15.87 14.54
CA SER A 58 -25.26 15.68 15.48
C SER A 58 -25.85 15.28 16.84
N GLU A 59 -25.84 14.00 17.17
CA GLU A 59 -26.24 13.53 18.50
C GLU A 59 -25.06 13.53 19.49
N GLU A 60 -25.31 14.07 20.68
CA GLU A 60 -24.38 14.11 21.80
C GLU A 60 -24.00 12.72 22.30
N ILE A 61 -22.73 12.63 22.70
CA ILE A 61 -22.01 11.41 23.04
C ILE A 61 -22.39 10.94 24.45
N GLN A 62 -23.18 9.87 24.56
CA GLN A 62 -23.25 9.09 25.81
C GLN A 62 -22.44 7.79 25.70
N GLU A 63 -21.62 7.54 26.73
CA GLU A 63 -20.74 6.40 26.89
C GLU A 63 -21.49 5.21 27.50
N THR A 64 -21.62 4.10 26.75
CA THR A 64 -21.91 2.80 27.36
C THR A 64 -21.18 1.65 26.64
N GLY A 65 -20.25 1.01 27.36
CA GLY A 65 -19.89 -0.42 27.33
C GLY A 65 -19.61 -1.12 25.99
N LEU A 66 -18.39 -1.02 25.46
CA LEU A 66 -17.96 -1.55 24.15
C LEU A 66 -17.76 -3.08 24.01
N ARG A 67 -18.06 -3.93 25.01
CA ARG A 67 -17.74 -5.37 24.94
C ARG A 67 -18.95 -6.33 24.96
N ASN A 68 -20.06 -5.95 25.58
CA ASN A 68 -21.21 -6.86 25.76
C ASN A 68 -22.15 -6.92 24.55
N GLU A 69 -22.17 -5.88 23.70
CA GLU A 69 -23.07 -5.81 22.54
C GLU A 69 -22.62 -6.75 21.40
N TYR A 70 -21.31 -6.85 21.14
CA TYR A 70 -20.73 -7.71 20.10
C TYR A 70 -21.06 -9.20 20.32
N ILE A 71 -20.88 -9.71 21.54
CA ILE A 71 -21.18 -11.11 21.89
C ILE A 71 -22.69 -11.39 21.78
N SER A 72 -23.54 -10.41 22.08
CA SER A 72 -24.99 -10.55 21.95
C SER A 72 -25.48 -10.60 20.49
N ARG A 73 -24.79 -9.90 19.57
CA ARG A 73 -25.11 -9.84 18.12
C ARG A 73 -24.64 -11.08 17.38
N VAL A 74 -23.47 -11.63 17.72
CA VAL A 74 -22.94 -12.88 17.15
C VAL A 74 -23.82 -14.09 17.52
N ASN A 75 -24.46 -14.07 18.70
CA ASN A 75 -25.28 -15.16 19.20
C ASN A 75 -26.77 -15.12 18.78
N LYS A 76 -27.21 -14.12 18.01
CA LYS A 76 -28.61 -14.03 17.50
C LYS A 76 -28.67 -14.23 15.99
N THR A 77 -28.52 -15.48 15.55
CA THR A 77 -28.84 -15.86 14.17
C THR A 77 -30.36 -15.78 13.97
N SER A 78 -30.82 -14.67 13.40
CA SER A 78 -32.24 -14.48 13.10
C SER A 78 -32.62 -15.42 11.95
N LEU A 79 -33.64 -16.26 12.16
CA LEU A 79 -34.21 -17.10 11.11
C LEU A 79 -35.00 -16.21 10.12
N TYR A 80 -34.71 -16.35 8.82
CA TYR A 80 -35.47 -15.71 7.76
C TYR A 80 -36.17 -16.77 6.92
N THR A 81 -37.37 -16.45 6.42
CA THR A 81 -38.10 -17.33 5.50
C THR A 81 -38.03 -16.73 4.10
N CYS A 82 -37.54 -17.49 3.12
CA CYS A 82 -37.49 -17.05 1.73
C CYS A 82 -38.90 -16.70 1.24
N SER A 83 -39.10 -15.46 0.79
CA SER A 83 -40.39 -14.95 0.32
C SER A 83 -40.87 -15.57 -1.00
N PHE A 84 -40.05 -16.43 -1.62
CA PHE A 84 -40.38 -17.14 -2.85
C PHE A 84 -40.57 -18.65 -2.66
N CYS A 85 -39.58 -19.37 -2.13
CA CYS A 85 -39.67 -20.82 -1.97
C CYS A 85 -40.10 -21.27 -0.56
N GLY A 86 -40.20 -20.36 0.41
CA GLY A 86 -40.53 -20.69 1.80
C GLY A 86 -39.39 -21.33 2.61
N GLY A 87 -38.20 -21.50 2.02
CA GLY A 87 -37.04 -22.09 2.70
C GLY A 87 -36.53 -21.25 3.89
N ALA A 88 -36.09 -21.93 4.94
CA ALA A 88 -35.47 -21.34 6.13
C ALA A 88 -34.00 -20.95 5.86
N ILE A 89 -33.64 -19.69 6.12
CA ILE A 89 -32.32 -19.13 5.85
C ILE A 89 -31.73 -18.58 7.16
N TYR A 90 -30.47 -18.93 7.41
CA TYR A 90 -29.70 -18.48 8.55
C TYR A 90 -28.53 -17.60 8.07
N PRO A 91 -28.74 -16.29 7.86
CA PRO A 91 -27.69 -15.40 7.44
C PRO A 91 -26.68 -15.16 8.56
N GLY A 92 -25.40 -15.00 8.22
CA GLY A 92 -24.38 -14.58 9.17
C GLY A 92 -24.74 -13.27 9.87
N ALA A 93 -24.30 -13.07 11.12
CA ALA A 93 -24.73 -11.94 11.95
C ALA A 93 -24.57 -10.59 11.23
N LEU A 94 -23.37 -10.33 10.69
CA LEU A 94 -22.99 -9.10 9.99
C LEU A 94 -23.24 -9.11 8.47
N GLN A 95 -23.96 -10.12 7.95
CA GLN A 95 -24.27 -10.22 6.54
C GLN A 95 -25.68 -9.67 6.26
N ALA A 96 -25.78 -8.76 5.28
CA ALA A 96 -27.03 -8.14 4.84
C ALA A 96 -27.54 -8.66 3.48
N PHE A 97 -26.75 -9.49 2.80
CA PHE A 97 -27.11 -10.14 1.55
C PHE A 97 -26.93 -11.65 1.66
N VAL A 98 -27.90 -12.44 1.21
CA VAL A 98 -27.75 -13.91 1.14
C VAL A 98 -28.39 -14.45 -0.14
N LYS A 99 -27.74 -15.43 -0.77
CA LYS A 99 -28.39 -16.27 -1.79
C LYS A 99 -29.13 -17.41 -1.11
N CYS A 100 -30.41 -17.58 -1.42
CA CYS A 100 -31.20 -18.68 -0.87
C CYS A 100 -30.59 -20.04 -1.28
N PRO A 101 -30.26 -20.95 -0.35
CA PRO A 101 -29.64 -22.23 -0.72
C PRO A 101 -30.59 -23.18 -1.46
N PHE A 102 -31.89 -22.90 -1.45
CA PHE A 102 -32.91 -23.75 -2.08
C PHE A 102 -33.31 -23.32 -3.49
N CYS A 103 -33.33 -22.02 -3.76
CA CYS A 103 -33.77 -21.48 -5.05
C CYS A 103 -32.81 -20.46 -5.65
N GLU A 104 -31.66 -20.26 -5.02
CA GLU A 104 -30.55 -19.39 -5.43
C GLU A 104 -30.90 -17.91 -5.60
N ARG A 105 -32.12 -17.51 -5.24
CA ARG A 105 -32.58 -16.13 -5.34
C ARG A 105 -31.76 -15.23 -4.40
N PRO A 106 -31.29 -14.06 -4.88
CA PRO A 106 -30.66 -13.06 -4.03
C PRO A 106 -31.69 -12.45 -3.09
N ILE A 107 -31.32 -12.33 -1.82
CA ILE A 107 -32.18 -11.83 -0.75
C ILE A 107 -31.43 -10.73 -0.02
N ILE A 108 -32.03 -9.54 0.02
CA ILE A 108 -31.51 -8.40 0.76
C ILE A 108 -32.24 -8.34 2.10
N LEU A 109 -31.48 -8.34 3.19
CA LEU A 109 -31.99 -8.32 4.55
C LEU A 109 -32.19 -6.87 5.00
N ASN A 110 -33.12 -6.16 4.35
CA ASN A 110 -33.42 -4.74 4.61
C ASN A 110 -33.68 -4.45 6.09
N ASP A 111 -34.31 -5.38 6.81
CA ASP A 111 -34.55 -5.25 8.25
C ASP A 111 -33.26 -5.15 9.06
N LYS A 112 -32.19 -5.85 8.65
CA LYS A 112 -30.89 -5.74 9.32
C LYS A 112 -30.24 -4.39 9.03
N ILE A 113 -30.29 -3.96 7.77
CA ILE A 113 -29.74 -2.65 7.36
C ILE A 113 -30.45 -1.52 8.11
N LYS A 114 -31.78 -1.55 8.17
CA LYS A 114 -32.59 -0.56 8.89
C LYS A 114 -32.39 -0.58 10.41
N LYS A 115 -32.15 -1.76 11.00
CA LYS A 115 -31.93 -1.90 12.45
C LYS A 115 -30.58 -1.35 12.92
N ASP A 116 -29.53 -1.47 12.12
CA ASP A 116 -28.24 -0.85 12.44
C ASP A 116 -28.28 0.63 12.10
N LYS A 117 -28.18 0.95 10.81
CA LYS A 117 -28.27 2.29 10.22
C LYS A 117 -28.28 2.09 8.71
N SER A 118 -29.16 2.77 7.99
CA SER A 118 -29.06 2.76 6.52
C SER A 118 -27.90 3.66 6.09
N PRO A 119 -27.09 3.27 5.08
CA PRO A 119 -26.08 4.17 4.52
C PRO A 119 -26.71 5.47 4.04
N ASP A 120 -25.98 6.57 4.20
CA ASP A 120 -26.38 7.86 3.65
C ASP A 120 -26.08 7.89 2.14
N ILE A 121 -24.91 7.36 1.77
CA ILE A 121 -24.43 7.30 0.39
C ILE A 121 -23.86 5.94 0.00
N VAL A 122 -23.81 5.70 -1.31
CA VAL A 122 -23.18 4.54 -1.93
C VAL A 122 -22.25 4.98 -3.05
N ILE A 123 -21.07 4.39 -3.13
CA ILE A 123 -20.23 4.49 -4.33
C ILE A 123 -20.54 3.29 -5.21
N PRO A 124 -21.13 3.46 -6.41
CA PRO A 124 -21.48 2.31 -7.23
C PRO A 124 -20.23 1.60 -7.77
N PHE A 125 -20.30 0.27 -7.90
CA PHE A 125 -19.31 -0.48 -8.67
C PHE A 125 -19.23 0.07 -10.09
N MET A 126 -18.02 0.34 -10.60
CA MET A 126 -17.76 0.74 -11.99
C MET A 126 -16.88 -0.28 -12.73
N GLN A 127 -16.03 -1.00 -11.99
CA GLN A 127 -15.13 -2.01 -12.52
C GLN A 127 -15.77 -3.39 -12.47
N SER A 128 -15.64 -4.11 -13.57
CA SER A 128 -16.16 -5.48 -13.70
C SER A 128 -15.20 -6.52 -13.11
N LYS A 129 -15.73 -7.72 -12.82
CA LYS A 129 -14.92 -8.92 -12.51
C LYS A 129 -13.82 -9.17 -13.55
N ASN A 130 -14.12 -8.97 -14.84
CA ASN A 130 -13.16 -9.16 -15.92
C ASN A 130 -12.02 -8.15 -15.89
N THR A 131 -12.26 -6.93 -15.38
CA THR A 131 -11.21 -5.93 -15.18
C THR A 131 -10.20 -6.41 -14.16
N LEU A 132 -10.65 -6.97 -13.03
CA LEU A 132 -9.78 -7.54 -11.99
C LEU A 132 -8.87 -8.61 -12.57
N LEU A 133 -9.46 -9.60 -13.25
CA LEU A 133 -8.70 -10.70 -13.87
C LEU A 133 -7.69 -10.19 -14.90
N LYS A 134 -8.05 -9.23 -15.74
CA LYS A 134 -7.14 -8.64 -16.73
C LYS A 134 -5.99 -7.89 -16.07
N LYS A 135 -6.25 -7.08 -15.04
CA LYS A 135 -5.20 -6.36 -14.30
C LYS A 135 -4.26 -7.32 -13.60
N LEU A 136 -4.79 -8.36 -12.97
CA LEU A 136 -3.99 -9.35 -12.26
C LEU A 136 -3.14 -10.18 -13.23
N LYS A 137 -3.68 -10.61 -14.38
CA LYS A 137 -2.90 -11.27 -15.44
C LYS A 137 -1.79 -10.36 -15.97
N LYS A 138 -2.10 -9.08 -16.26
CA LYS A 138 -1.09 -8.09 -16.68
C LYS A 138 0.01 -7.90 -15.63
N LEU A 139 -0.34 -7.76 -14.36
CA LEU A 139 0.64 -7.68 -13.26
C LEU A 139 1.49 -8.94 -13.19
N CYS A 140 0.92 -10.11 -13.50
CA CYS A 140 1.69 -11.34 -13.54
C CYS A 140 2.70 -11.35 -14.69
N ASP A 141 2.31 -10.84 -15.86
CA ASP A 141 3.20 -10.77 -17.04
C ASP A 141 4.36 -9.77 -16.85
N GLU A 142 4.13 -8.70 -16.08
CA GLU A 142 5.13 -7.66 -15.79
C GLU A 142 6.14 -8.07 -14.70
N ARG A 143 5.84 -9.09 -13.90
CA ARG A 143 6.67 -9.50 -12.76
C ARG A 143 7.36 -10.85 -13.05
N SER A 144 8.68 -10.87 -12.90
CA SER A 144 9.48 -12.10 -12.99
C SER A 144 9.24 -13.01 -11.77
N PHE A 145 9.55 -14.31 -11.92
CA PHE A 145 9.60 -15.30 -10.82
C PHE A 145 8.28 -15.56 -10.07
N ILE A 146 7.14 -15.44 -10.75
CA ILE A 146 5.86 -15.88 -10.19
C ILE A 146 5.82 -17.41 -10.10
N ARG A 147 5.19 -17.92 -9.03
CA ARG A 147 4.98 -19.35 -8.82
C ARG A 147 4.27 -19.99 -10.01
N ARG A 148 4.84 -21.09 -10.51
CA ARG A 148 4.29 -21.84 -11.64
C ARG A 148 2.87 -22.31 -11.31
N GLY A 149 1.97 -22.24 -12.28
CA GLY A 149 0.57 -22.64 -12.11
C GLY A 149 -0.31 -21.60 -11.41
N PHE A 150 0.22 -20.47 -10.93
CA PHE A 150 -0.61 -19.40 -10.37
C PHE A 150 -1.57 -18.80 -11.41
N LEU A 151 -1.12 -18.62 -12.65
CA LEU A 151 -1.97 -18.12 -13.73
C LEU A 151 -3.13 -19.08 -14.04
N ASP A 152 -2.88 -20.38 -13.96
CA ASP A 152 -3.87 -21.43 -14.21
C ASP A 152 -4.91 -21.50 -13.07
N SER A 153 -4.50 -21.20 -11.84
CA SER A 153 -5.41 -21.17 -10.68
C SER A 153 -6.29 -19.90 -10.62
N LEU A 154 -6.04 -18.89 -11.46
CA LEU A 154 -6.91 -17.71 -11.53
C LEU A 154 -8.31 -18.03 -12.07
N ASP A 155 -8.41 -19.03 -12.95
CA ASP A 155 -9.68 -19.37 -13.60
C ASP A 155 -10.65 -20.10 -12.64
N SER A 156 -10.12 -20.76 -11.60
CA SER A 156 -10.90 -21.41 -10.53
C SER A 156 -11.07 -20.54 -9.28
N ALA A 157 -10.58 -19.31 -9.30
CA ALA A 157 -10.60 -18.44 -8.14
C ALA A 157 -12.02 -18.00 -7.77
N GLU A 158 -12.27 -17.96 -6.46
CA GLU A 158 -13.49 -17.39 -5.91
C GLU A 158 -13.39 -15.87 -5.94
N ILE A 159 -14.28 -15.23 -6.70
CA ILE A 159 -14.32 -13.77 -6.85
C ILE A 159 -15.68 -13.27 -6.37
N THR A 160 -15.65 -12.40 -5.37
CA THR A 160 -16.85 -11.85 -4.73
C THR A 160 -16.86 -10.33 -4.86
N ALA A 161 -17.96 -9.77 -5.34
CA ALA A 161 -18.22 -8.33 -5.21
C ALA A 161 -18.90 -8.06 -3.88
N ARG A 162 -18.30 -7.18 -3.09
CA ARG A 162 -18.78 -6.85 -1.76
C ARG A 162 -18.81 -5.34 -1.54
N TYR A 163 -19.88 -4.88 -0.91
CA TYR A 163 -19.93 -3.57 -0.29
C TYR A 163 -19.43 -3.65 1.15
N TYR A 164 -18.41 -2.86 1.45
CA TYR A 164 -17.91 -2.66 2.81
C TYR A 164 -18.44 -1.36 3.40
N PRO A 165 -18.77 -1.34 4.70
CA PRO A 165 -19.21 -0.14 5.38
C PRO A 165 -18.02 0.76 5.70
N PHE A 166 -18.17 2.07 5.50
CA PHE A 166 -17.17 3.08 5.76
C PHE A 166 -17.79 4.27 6.50
N TRP A 167 -17.01 4.85 7.40
CA TRP A 167 -17.26 6.18 7.96
C TRP A 167 -16.40 7.18 7.21
N ILE A 168 -17.01 8.24 6.69
CA ILE A 168 -16.32 9.33 6.02
C ILE A 168 -16.27 10.51 6.99
N TYR A 169 -15.07 11.02 7.26
CA TYR A 169 -14.85 12.10 8.21
C TYR A 169 -14.36 13.36 7.50
N ASP A 170 -14.99 14.49 7.80
CA ASP A 170 -14.36 15.79 7.67
C ASP A 170 -13.71 16.13 9.00
N VAL A 171 -12.46 16.60 8.97
CA VAL A 171 -11.63 16.80 10.16
C VAL A 171 -10.92 18.13 10.12
N ASP A 172 -11.07 18.89 11.19
CA ASP A 172 -10.30 20.09 11.44
C ASP A 172 -9.23 19.83 12.51
N VAL A 173 -8.04 20.34 12.25
CA VAL A 173 -6.90 20.29 13.15
C VAL A 173 -6.48 21.70 13.50
N GLU A 174 -6.39 21.97 14.80
CA GLU A 174 -5.78 23.18 15.33
C GLU A 174 -4.48 22.81 16.05
N GLY A 175 -3.35 23.23 15.50
CA GLY A 175 -2.03 23.03 16.09
C GLY A 175 -1.49 24.32 16.70
N ARG A 176 -0.83 24.19 17.85
CA ARG A 176 -0.03 25.25 18.46
C ARG A 176 1.30 24.69 18.91
N GLY A 177 2.37 25.46 18.79
CA GLY A 177 3.69 24.97 19.17
C GLY A 177 4.72 26.07 19.29
N THR A 178 5.88 25.68 19.80
CA THR A 178 7.09 26.49 19.84
C THR A 178 8.20 25.76 19.12
N CYS A 179 9.03 26.51 18.40
CA CYS A 179 10.17 25.94 17.69
C CYS A 179 11.38 26.87 17.81
N GLN A 180 12.48 26.32 18.29
CA GLN A 180 13.76 26.99 18.34
C GLN A 180 14.54 26.70 17.06
N MET A 181 14.94 27.75 16.37
CA MET A 181 15.52 27.70 15.04
C MET A 181 16.85 28.44 14.98
N GLU A 182 17.80 27.93 14.21
CA GLU A 182 19.06 28.61 13.95
C GLU A 182 19.20 29.03 12.48
N LYS A 183 19.79 30.22 12.29
CA LYS A 183 20.21 30.76 10.99
C LYS A 183 21.72 30.94 10.99
N LEU A 184 22.39 30.27 10.06
CA LEU A 184 23.82 30.44 9.81
C LEU A 184 24.01 31.30 8.56
N THR A 185 24.58 32.49 8.74
CA THR A 185 24.95 33.39 7.63
C THR A 185 26.46 33.48 7.53
N TYR A 186 27.01 33.01 6.42
CA TYR A 186 28.45 33.12 6.15
C TYR A 186 28.74 34.28 5.21
N ARG A 187 29.51 35.27 5.67
CA ARG A 187 30.07 36.36 4.87
C ARG A 187 31.53 36.53 5.26
N GLN A 188 32.45 36.00 4.45
CA GLN A 188 33.89 36.03 4.75
C GLN A 188 34.36 37.41 5.24
N PRO A 189 35.08 37.48 6.38
CA PRO A 189 35.57 36.39 7.26
C PRO A 189 34.60 35.95 8.37
N VAL A 190 33.37 36.45 8.40
CA VAL A 190 32.43 36.32 9.52
C VAL A 190 31.37 35.23 9.27
N LEU A 191 31.20 34.35 10.25
CA LEU A 191 30.03 33.47 10.39
C LEU A 191 29.11 34.05 11.47
N THR A 192 27.86 34.34 11.12
CA THR A 192 26.83 34.79 12.06
C THR A 192 25.87 33.64 12.34
N HIS A 193 25.66 33.34 13.62
CA HIS A 193 24.72 32.37 14.14
C HIS A 193 23.62 33.12 14.92
N GLU A 194 22.40 33.11 14.40
CA GLU A 194 21.23 33.70 15.05
C GLU A 194 20.28 32.58 15.50
N CYS A 195 19.84 32.62 16.74
CA CYS A 195 18.86 31.69 17.28
C CYS A 195 17.53 32.39 17.52
N TYR A 196 16.44 31.80 17.05
CA TYR A 196 15.09 32.36 17.07
C TYR A 196 14.15 31.44 17.84
N ASN A 197 13.30 32.02 18.70
CA ASN A 197 12.18 31.33 19.31
C ASN A 197 10.90 31.67 18.54
N ASN A 198 10.34 30.68 17.87
CA ASN A 198 9.16 30.88 17.05
C ASN A 198 7.92 30.33 17.75
N GLN A 199 6.83 31.09 17.71
CA GLN A 199 5.50 30.55 18.01
C GLN A 199 4.84 30.14 16.70
N MET A 200 4.27 28.94 16.69
CA MET A 200 3.64 28.36 15.52
C MET A 200 2.19 28.10 15.81
N THR A 201 1.32 28.55 14.92
CA THR A 201 -0.09 28.16 14.92
C THR A 201 -0.44 27.64 13.54
N CYS A 202 -1.09 26.48 13.48
CA CYS A 202 -1.57 25.93 12.22
C CYS A 202 -3.03 25.48 12.33
N ARG A 203 -3.77 25.70 11.25
CA ARG A 203 -5.09 25.14 11.02
C ARG A 203 -5.03 24.32 9.75
N LEU A 204 -5.40 23.05 9.85
CA LEU A 204 -5.45 22.11 8.73
C LEU A 204 -6.86 21.58 8.62
N THR A 205 -7.38 21.56 7.40
CA THR A 205 -8.68 20.97 7.11
C THR A 205 -8.49 19.81 6.14
N PHE A 206 -9.07 18.68 6.53
CA PHE A 206 -9.14 17.47 5.74
C PHE A 206 -10.59 17.17 5.45
N SER A 207 -10.89 16.77 4.22
CA SER A 207 -12.25 16.41 3.85
C SER A 207 -12.32 14.98 3.36
N SER A 208 -13.44 14.35 3.69
CA SER A 208 -13.84 13.09 3.09
C SER A 208 -12.85 11.94 3.34
N ILE A 209 -12.20 11.90 4.51
CA ILE A 209 -11.29 10.80 4.88
C ILE A 209 -12.11 9.54 5.15
N PRO A 210 -11.94 8.45 4.37
CA PRO A 210 -12.65 7.22 4.63
C PRO A 210 -11.91 6.37 5.67
N GLN A 211 -12.68 5.72 6.54
CA GLN A 211 -12.20 4.65 7.41
C GLN A 211 -13.21 3.51 7.38
N ASP A 212 -12.74 2.29 7.17
CA ASP A 212 -13.62 1.13 7.18
C ASP A 212 -14.29 0.95 8.56
N ALA A 213 -15.50 0.42 8.53
CA ALA A 213 -16.31 0.19 9.72
C ALA A 213 -16.47 -1.31 10.03
N SER A 214 -15.55 -2.15 9.54
CA SER A 214 -15.67 -3.60 9.58
C SER A 214 -14.34 -4.26 9.92
N ARG A 215 -14.24 -4.92 11.08
CA ARG A 215 -13.05 -5.68 11.50
C ARG A 215 -12.68 -6.84 10.57
N LYS A 216 -13.62 -7.30 9.73
CA LYS A 216 -13.35 -8.31 8.69
C LYS A 216 -12.50 -7.78 7.54
N PHE A 217 -12.44 -6.46 7.38
CA PHE A 217 -11.69 -5.79 6.34
C PHE A 217 -10.52 -5.09 7.01
N SER A 218 -9.33 -5.70 6.97
CA SER A 218 -8.19 -5.15 7.69
C SER A 218 -7.83 -3.74 7.18
N ASP A 219 -7.48 -2.84 8.10
CA ASP A 219 -7.06 -1.47 7.79
C ASP A 219 -5.96 -1.42 6.73
N ASP A 220 -5.02 -2.35 6.78
CA ASP A 220 -3.96 -2.52 5.77
C ASP A 220 -4.49 -2.69 4.34
N VAL A 221 -5.57 -3.46 4.17
CA VAL A 221 -6.15 -3.71 2.85
C VAL A 221 -7.09 -2.56 2.48
N SER A 222 -7.90 -2.09 3.44
CA SER A 222 -8.88 -1.02 3.21
C SER A 222 -8.21 0.28 2.78
N GLN A 223 -7.13 0.68 3.45
CA GLN A 223 -6.37 1.88 3.13
C GLN A 223 -5.48 1.72 1.89
N SER A 224 -5.10 0.50 1.51
CA SER A 224 -4.36 0.26 0.27
C SER A 224 -5.25 0.29 -0.98
N VAL A 225 -6.55 -0.04 -0.86
CA VAL A 225 -7.49 0.02 -2.00
C VAL A 225 -8.06 1.43 -2.24
N GLU A 226 -7.84 2.38 -1.32
CA GLU A 226 -8.05 3.81 -1.56
C GLU A 226 -7.24 4.30 -2.77
N PRO A 227 -7.61 5.40 -3.46
CA PRO A 227 -8.65 6.35 -3.12
C PRO A 227 -9.98 5.98 -3.77
N PHE A 228 -11.07 6.32 -3.10
CA PHE A 228 -12.42 6.30 -3.66
C PHE A 228 -12.83 7.72 -4.02
N ASN A 229 -13.46 7.90 -5.17
CA ASN A 229 -13.95 9.22 -5.58
C ASN A 229 -15.37 9.43 -5.03
N ILE A 230 -15.44 10.08 -3.87
CA ILE A 230 -16.67 10.35 -3.13
C ILE A 230 -17.60 11.32 -3.89
N ASN A 231 -17.06 12.18 -4.77
CA ASN A 231 -17.88 13.07 -5.60
C ASN A 231 -18.76 12.32 -6.61
N GLN A 232 -18.45 11.05 -6.88
CA GLN A 232 -19.26 10.17 -7.74
C GLN A 232 -20.19 9.25 -6.94
N SER A 233 -20.33 9.50 -5.63
CA SER A 233 -21.30 8.80 -4.80
C SER A 233 -22.74 9.18 -5.18
N ARG A 234 -23.67 8.32 -4.80
CA ARG A 234 -25.12 8.49 -4.98
C ARG A 234 -25.81 8.36 -3.62
N PRO A 235 -26.97 9.00 -3.42
CA PRO A 235 -27.84 8.67 -2.29
C PRO A 235 -28.07 7.17 -2.24
N TYR A 236 -28.03 6.60 -1.04
CA TYR A 236 -28.21 5.17 -0.88
C TYR A 236 -29.59 4.72 -1.39
N SER A 237 -29.57 3.66 -2.21
CA SER A 237 -30.74 2.93 -2.64
C SER A 237 -30.51 1.44 -2.48
N ALA A 238 -31.53 0.70 -2.03
CA ALA A 238 -31.45 -0.76 -1.91
C ALA A 238 -31.21 -1.47 -3.26
N GLY A 239 -31.54 -0.80 -4.38
CA GLY A 239 -31.29 -1.31 -5.72
C GLY A 239 -29.82 -1.61 -5.99
N TYR A 240 -28.91 -0.79 -5.46
CA TYR A 240 -27.46 -0.97 -5.64
C TYR A 240 -26.92 -2.24 -5.00
N LEU A 241 -27.63 -2.81 -4.01
CA LEU A 241 -27.21 -4.03 -3.31
C LEU A 241 -27.66 -5.30 -4.03
N SER A 242 -28.51 -5.18 -5.05
CA SER A 242 -29.15 -6.34 -5.64
C SER A 242 -28.16 -7.23 -6.40
N GLY A 243 -27.87 -8.40 -5.85
CA GLY A 243 -26.92 -9.37 -6.41
C GLY A 243 -25.47 -9.21 -5.94
N LEU A 244 -25.21 -8.26 -5.03
CA LEU A 244 -23.87 -7.97 -4.50
C LEU A 244 -23.84 -8.24 -2.99
N ASP A 245 -22.72 -8.76 -2.48
CA ASP A 245 -22.58 -9.07 -1.06
C ASP A 245 -22.44 -7.78 -0.23
N VAL A 246 -22.92 -7.77 1.00
CA VAL A 246 -22.96 -6.56 1.84
C VAL A 246 -22.60 -6.91 3.27
N VAL A 247 -21.58 -6.21 3.78
CA VAL A 247 -21.14 -6.30 5.17
C VAL A 247 -21.72 -5.16 5.98
N LEU A 248 -22.29 -5.49 7.14
CA LEU A 248 -22.79 -4.54 8.12
C LEU A 248 -21.64 -4.05 9.02
N PRO A 249 -21.71 -2.79 9.50
CA PRO A 249 -20.67 -2.23 10.34
C PRO A 249 -20.62 -2.93 11.71
N ASP A 250 -19.41 -3.19 12.20
CA ASP A 250 -19.15 -3.68 13.57
C ASP A 250 -18.23 -2.75 14.38
N ILE A 251 -17.78 -1.66 13.76
CA ILE A 251 -17.03 -0.55 14.37
C ILE A 251 -17.92 0.70 14.37
N LYS A 252 -18.15 1.26 15.56
CA LYS A 252 -18.91 2.53 15.72
C LYS A 252 -18.07 3.73 15.29
N GLU A 253 -18.72 4.83 14.92
CA GLU A 253 -18.07 6.03 14.39
C GLU A 253 -16.98 6.59 15.31
N LYS A 254 -17.19 6.61 16.64
CA LYS A 254 -16.16 7.09 17.59
C LYS A 254 -14.88 6.24 17.59
N ALA A 255 -15.03 4.93 17.42
CA ALA A 255 -13.89 4.03 17.39
C ALA A 255 -13.12 4.17 16.06
N GLY A 256 -13.84 4.31 14.94
CA GLY A 256 -13.21 4.59 13.64
C GLY A 256 -12.45 5.91 13.62
N PHE A 257 -12.98 6.95 14.28
CA PHE A 257 -12.31 8.25 14.37
C PHE A 257 -10.94 8.18 15.07
N ALA A 258 -10.74 7.24 15.99
CA ALA A 258 -9.44 7.08 16.66
C ALA A 258 -8.31 6.76 15.65
N THR A 259 -8.59 5.91 14.66
CA THR A 259 -7.64 5.59 13.57
C THR A 259 -7.41 6.79 12.66
N VAL A 260 -8.48 7.46 12.23
CA VAL A 260 -8.40 8.68 11.40
C VAL A 260 -7.58 9.76 12.09
N LYS A 261 -7.79 9.96 13.40
CA LYS A 261 -7.03 10.91 14.20
C LYS A 261 -5.53 10.63 14.14
N GLN A 262 -5.08 9.36 14.14
CA GLN A 262 -3.66 9.05 14.03
C GLN A 262 -3.09 9.37 12.64
N ARG A 263 -3.82 9.06 11.56
CA ARG A 263 -3.44 9.41 10.17
C ARG A 263 -3.28 10.93 10.04
N VAL A 264 -4.32 11.67 10.45
CA VAL A 264 -4.35 13.13 10.42
C VAL A 264 -3.24 13.76 11.27
N LEU A 265 -2.97 13.24 12.47
CA LEU A 265 -1.88 13.72 13.32
C LEU A 265 -0.51 13.52 12.68
N THR A 266 -0.31 12.40 12.00
CA THR A 266 0.96 12.08 11.31
C THR A 266 1.18 13.07 10.17
N THR A 267 0.18 13.27 9.31
CA THR A 267 0.24 14.27 8.23
C THR A 267 0.40 15.70 8.78
N ALA A 268 -0.30 16.05 9.86
CA ALA A 268 -0.22 17.39 10.46
C ALA A 268 1.19 17.72 10.97
N LYS A 269 1.85 16.75 11.61
CA LYS A 269 3.25 16.87 12.05
C LYS A 269 4.18 17.07 10.86
N GLU A 270 3.99 16.29 9.80
CA GLU A 270 4.84 16.35 8.60
C GLU A 270 4.67 17.69 7.85
N LYS A 271 3.44 18.16 7.64
CA LYS A 271 3.21 19.49 7.03
C LYS A 271 3.81 20.61 7.88
N THR A 272 3.63 20.56 9.19
CA THR A 272 4.23 21.54 10.11
C THR A 272 5.76 21.55 10.01
N ARG A 273 6.40 20.39 9.84
CA ARG A 273 7.84 20.27 9.60
C ARG A 273 8.25 20.90 8.26
N GLN A 274 7.48 20.67 7.20
CA GLN A 274 7.78 21.18 5.86
C GLN A 274 7.59 22.70 5.72
N SER A 275 6.76 23.34 6.55
CA SER A 275 6.56 24.81 6.51
C SER A 275 7.76 25.59 7.04
N LEU A 276 8.75 24.92 7.63
CA LEU A 276 9.90 25.52 8.32
C LEU A 276 11.23 25.50 7.52
N ARG A 277 11.14 25.39 6.19
CA ARG A 277 12.21 25.05 5.22
C ARG A 277 13.53 25.86 5.23
N TYR A 278 13.67 26.91 6.03
CA TYR A 278 14.80 27.85 5.91
C TYR A 278 15.69 27.97 7.15
N PHE A 279 15.46 27.16 8.18
CA PHE A 279 16.27 27.17 9.41
C PHE A 279 16.59 25.75 9.86
N HIS A 280 17.75 25.55 10.50
CA HIS A 280 18.01 24.29 11.20
C HIS A 280 17.21 24.28 12.51
N GLU A 281 16.47 23.20 12.73
CA GLU A 281 15.62 23.02 13.90
C GLU A 281 16.45 22.48 15.07
N ILE A 282 16.50 23.23 16.18
CA ILE A 282 17.16 22.80 17.42
C ILE A 282 16.18 21.99 18.27
N SER A 283 14.96 22.52 18.46
CA SER A 283 13.91 21.87 19.21
C SER A 283 12.52 22.30 18.75
N ARG A 284 11.54 21.40 18.91
CA ARG A 284 10.13 21.67 18.63
C ARG A 284 9.26 21.01 19.70
N SER A 285 8.29 21.78 20.17
CA SER A 285 7.14 21.26 20.92
C SER A 285 5.87 21.69 20.19
N SER A 286 4.98 20.75 19.92
CA SER A 286 3.73 21.02 19.21
C SER A 286 2.60 20.17 19.76
N GLU A 287 1.47 20.79 20.04
CA GLU A 287 0.23 20.16 20.44
C GLU A 287 -0.81 20.35 19.34
N PHE A 288 -1.49 19.27 18.98
CA PHE A 288 -2.53 19.27 17.95
C PHE A 288 -3.86 18.84 18.55
N ASN A 289 -4.87 19.68 18.36
CA ASN A 289 -6.25 19.37 18.68
C ASN A 289 -6.97 18.95 17.40
N VAL A 290 -7.44 17.70 17.36
CA VAL A 290 -8.08 17.11 16.18
C VAL A 290 -9.55 16.87 16.49
N LYS A 291 -10.43 17.46 15.70
CA LYS A 291 -11.89 17.40 15.90
C LYS A 291 -12.60 16.91 14.64
N PRO A 292 -13.52 15.94 14.74
CA PRO A 292 -14.40 15.60 13.64
C PRO A 292 -15.43 16.73 13.46
N VAL A 293 -15.62 17.17 12.22
CA VAL A 293 -16.60 18.19 11.83
C VAL A 293 -17.90 17.52 11.40
N SER A 294 -17.79 16.50 10.54
CA SER A 294 -18.91 15.73 10.02
C SER A 294 -18.54 14.25 9.94
N ILE A 295 -19.56 13.39 10.01
CA ILE A 295 -19.41 11.95 9.83
C ILE A 295 -20.56 11.47 8.94
N VAL A 296 -20.23 10.87 7.80
CA VAL A 296 -21.20 10.31 6.85
C VAL A 296 -21.04 8.80 6.78
N TYR A 297 -22.15 8.06 6.83
CA TYR A 297 -22.13 6.61 6.64
C TYR A 297 -22.19 6.27 5.16
N ALA A 298 -21.20 5.53 4.67
CA ALA A 298 -21.11 5.12 3.28
C ALA A 298 -20.88 3.62 3.12
N ILE A 299 -21.18 3.10 1.94
CA ILE A 299 -20.78 1.76 1.52
C ILE A 299 -19.96 1.82 0.23
N PHE A 300 -18.79 1.20 0.25
CA PHE A 300 -17.82 1.27 -0.83
C PHE A 300 -17.66 -0.08 -1.55
N PRO A 301 -17.48 -0.07 -2.88
CA PRO A 301 -17.43 -1.27 -3.69
C PRO A 301 -16.01 -1.85 -3.67
N VAL A 302 -15.88 -3.11 -3.26
CA VAL A 302 -14.60 -3.84 -3.28
C VAL A 302 -14.82 -5.21 -3.91
N TRP A 303 -13.98 -5.54 -4.88
CA TRP A 303 -13.85 -6.91 -5.35
C TRP A 303 -12.82 -7.64 -4.50
N GLU A 304 -13.16 -8.83 -4.04
CA GLU A 304 -12.22 -9.72 -3.38
C GLU A 304 -12.04 -10.99 -4.19
N MET A 305 -10.82 -11.50 -4.19
CA MET A 305 -10.45 -12.71 -4.88
C MET A 305 -9.52 -13.53 -4.00
N THR A 306 -9.86 -14.80 -3.80
CA THR A 306 -9.01 -15.75 -3.10
C THR A 306 -8.55 -16.83 -4.08
N VAL A 307 -7.25 -17.01 -4.20
CA VAL A 307 -6.61 -17.98 -5.09
C VAL A 307 -5.85 -19.00 -4.25
N LYS A 308 -6.09 -20.28 -4.51
CA LYS A 308 -5.31 -21.38 -3.91
C LYS A 308 -4.21 -21.79 -4.87
N CYS A 309 -2.96 -21.76 -4.40
CA CYS A 309 -1.78 -22.16 -5.17
C CYS A 309 -0.82 -22.93 -4.27
N ASP A 310 -0.52 -24.20 -4.61
CA ASP A 310 0.37 -25.08 -3.84
C ASP A 310 0.07 -25.14 -2.33
N ASN A 311 -1.21 -25.32 -1.98
CA ASN A 311 -1.73 -25.34 -0.60
C ASN A 311 -1.63 -24.02 0.19
N GLU A 312 -1.23 -22.91 -0.44
CA GLU A 312 -1.29 -21.57 0.13
C GLU A 312 -2.45 -20.76 -0.46
N GLU A 313 -3.07 -19.92 0.36
CA GLU A 313 -4.15 -19.02 -0.05
C GLU A 313 -3.61 -17.60 -0.22
N PHE A 314 -3.87 -17.01 -1.39
CA PHE A 314 -3.50 -15.65 -1.74
C PHE A 314 -4.76 -14.82 -1.91
N THR A 315 -4.88 -13.75 -1.14
CA THR A 315 -6.01 -12.83 -1.20
C THR A 315 -5.64 -11.55 -1.95
N PHE A 316 -6.55 -11.13 -2.80
CA PHE A 316 -6.47 -9.89 -3.57
C PHE A 316 -7.75 -9.09 -3.36
N ALA A 317 -7.59 -7.78 -3.26
CA ALA A 317 -8.69 -6.83 -3.16
C ALA A 317 -8.54 -5.78 -4.26
N MET A 318 -9.63 -5.42 -4.93
CA MET A 318 -9.63 -4.36 -5.93
C MET A 318 -10.72 -3.36 -5.64
N ASN A 319 -10.36 -2.08 -5.65
CA ASN A 319 -11.32 -0.99 -5.62
C ASN A 319 -12.31 -1.13 -6.79
N GLY A 320 -13.58 -1.30 -6.47
CA GLY A 320 -14.64 -1.52 -7.45
C GLY A 320 -14.98 -0.29 -8.29
N GLN A 321 -14.48 0.90 -7.95
CA GLN A 321 -14.68 2.14 -8.70
C GLN A 321 -13.45 2.46 -9.58
N THR A 322 -12.27 2.55 -8.97
CA THR A 322 -11.02 2.98 -9.65
C THR A 322 -10.25 1.81 -10.27
N GLY A 323 -10.49 0.59 -9.78
CA GLY A 323 -9.79 -0.61 -10.20
C GLY A 323 -8.40 -0.74 -9.59
N ARG A 324 -8.05 0.06 -8.59
CA ARG A 324 -6.81 -0.11 -7.83
C ARG A 324 -6.76 -1.51 -7.22
N LEU A 325 -5.69 -2.27 -7.47
CA LEU A 325 -5.59 -3.69 -7.11
C LEU A 325 -4.52 -3.83 -6.03
N VAL A 326 -4.81 -4.60 -4.99
CA VAL A 326 -3.96 -4.84 -3.83
C VAL A 326 -3.93 -6.33 -3.57
N GLY A 327 -2.80 -6.84 -3.12
CA GLY A 327 -2.60 -8.24 -2.73
C GLY A 327 -1.13 -8.59 -2.73
N THR A 328 -0.83 -9.87 -2.57
CA THR A 328 0.55 -10.37 -2.62
C THR A 328 0.61 -11.48 -3.66
N LEU A 329 1.47 -11.30 -4.67
CA LEU A 329 1.69 -12.34 -5.68
C LEU A 329 2.56 -13.48 -5.10
N PRO A 330 2.27 -14.75 -5.45
CA PRO A 330 3.11 -15.86 -5.03
C PRO A 330 4.43 -15.84 -5.78
N ALA A 331 5.53 -15.72 -5.03
CA ALA A 331 6.87 -15.86 -5.58
C ALA A 331 7.27 -17.34 -5.68
N ASP A 332 7.97 -17.69 -6.76
CA ASP A 332 8.73 -18.92 -6.87
C ASP A 332 10.13 -18.67 -6.29
N GLU A 333 10.36 -19.12 -5.06
CA GLU A 333 11.64 -18.92 -4.37
C GLU A 333 12.78 -19.70 -5.05
N ILE A 334 12.47 -20.73 -5.82
CA ILE A 334 13.46 -21.63 -6.44
C ILE A 334 13.75 -21.24 -7.90
N ALA A 335 12.80 -20.62 -8.60
CA ALA A 335 13.00 -20.07 -9.94
C ALA A 335 14.27 -19.21 -10.12
N PRO A 336 14.61 -18.27 -9.22
CA PRO A 336 15.82 -17.49 -9.36
C PRO A 336 17.08 -18.35 -9.35
N TYR A 337 17.18 -19.31 -8.42
CA TYR A 337 18.31 -20.23 -8.33
C TYR A 337 18.41 -21.16 -9.55
N ARG A 338 17.28 -21.65 -10.08
CA ARG A 338 17.26 -22.45 -11.31
C ARG A 338 17.74 -21.66 -12.52
N ARG A 339 17.31 -20.39 -12.65
CA ARG A 339 17.76 -19.50 -13.74
C ARG A 339 19.25 -19.21 -13.61
N ALA A 340 19.74 -18.94 -12.41
CA ALA A 340 21.15 -18.75 -12.13
C ALA A 340 21.96 -20.02 -12.49
N ALA A 341 21.55 -21.20 -12.00
CA ALA A 341 22.21 -22.46 -12.31
C ALA A 341 22.25 -22.78 -13.81
N PHE A 342 21.14 -22.57 -14.52
CA PHE A 342 21.08 -22.73 -15.97
C PHE A 342 22.08 -21.81 -16.69
N LEU A 343 22.13 -20.54 -16.32
CA LEU A 343 23.05 -19.58 -16.91
C LEU A 343 24.51 -19.92 -16.60
N THR A 344 24.80 -20.40 -15.40
CA THR A 344 26.14 -20.92 -15.04
C THR A 344 26.53 -22.11 -15.92
N VAL A 345 25.63 -23.06 -16.14
CA VAL A 345 25.89 -24.23 -17.01
C VAL A 345 26.11 -23.79 -18.46
N VAL A 346 25.25 -22.93 -19.01
CA VAL A 346 25.43 -22.39 -20.38
C VAL A 346 26.77 -21.67 -20.49
N ASN A 347 27.14 -20.90 -19.48
CA ASN A 347 28.40 -20.19 -19.45
C ASN A 347 29.61 -21.14 -19.44
N LEU A 348 29.55 -22.21 -18.64
CA LEU A 348 30.57 -23.24 -18.59
C LEU A 348 30.73 -23.95 -19.94
N VAL A 349 29.62 -24.28 -20.60
CA VAL A 349 29.62 -24.91 -21.93
C VAL A 349 30.23 -23.98 -22.97
N VAL A 350 29.81 -22.72 -23.03
CA VAL A 350 30.35 -21.72 -23.96
C VAL A 350 31.85 -21.51 -23.72
N SER A 351 32.26 -21.38 -22.45
CA SER A 351 33.67 -21.24 -22.08
C SER A 351 34.47 -22.46 -22.51
N THR A 352 33.95 -23.67 -22.32
CA THR A 352 34.61 -24.92 -22.73
C THR A 352 34.74 -25.01 -24.26
N ILE A 353 33.73 -24.59 -25.02
CA ILE A 353 33.79 -24.55 -26.49
C ILE A 353 34.87 -23.56 -26.95
N ILE A 354 34.92 -22.37 -26.35
CA ILE A 354 35.97 -21.37 -26.62
C ILE A 354 37.35 -21.94 -26.31
N MET A 355 37.49 -22.62 -25.16
CA MET A 355 38.73 -23.30 -24.75
C MET A 355 39.19 -24.36 -25.76
N CYS A 356 38.28 -25.21 -26.22
CA CYS A 356 38.57 -26.22 -27.24
C CYS A 356 38.97 -25.55 -28.56
N ALA A 357 38.29 -24.48 -28.99
CA ALA A 357 38.66 -23.73 -30.19
C ALA A 357 40.06 -23.09 -30.05
N CYS A 358 40.40 -22.53 -28.89
CA CYS A 358 41.72 -21.96 -28.61
C CYS A 358 42.82 -23.03 -28.59
N SER A 359 42.52 -24.26 -28.14
CA SER A 359 43.49 -25.37 -28.12
C SER A 359 43.97 -25.80 -29.51
N ILE A 360 43.12 -25.62 -30.53
CA ILE A 360 43.44 -25.90 -31.93
C ILE A 360 44.40 -24.85 -32.49
N LEU A 361 44.35 -23.61 -31.99
CA LEU A 361 45.21 -22.51 -32.46
C LEU A 361 46.62 -22.51 -31.85
N SER A 362 46.78 -22.84 -30.56
CA SER A 362 48.12 -23.01 -29.94
C SER A 362 48.07 -23.70 -28.56
N ARG A 363 49.08 -24.52 -28.24
CA ARG A 363 49.21 -25.21 -26.94
C ARG A 363 49.29 -24.23 -25.75
N HIS A 364 49.94 -23.08 -25.95
CA HIS A 364 50.00 -22.02 -24.94
C HIS A 364 48.64 -21.34 -24.68
N ALA A 365 47.75 -21.26 -25.68
CA ALA A 365 46.39 -20.74 -25.48
C ALA A 365 45.54 -21.65 -24.60
N PHE A 366 45.74 -22.98 -24.70
CA PHE A 366 45.03 -23.97 -23.90
C PHE A 366 45.43 -23.92 -22.43
N GLU A 367 46.73 -23.90 -22.12
CA GLU A 367 47.24 -23.81 -20.74
C GLU A 367 46.79 -22.50 -20.06
N LEU A 368 46.79 -21.39 -20.81
CA LEU A 368 46.35 -20.08 -20.33
C LEU A 368 44.86 -20.05 -19.98
N GLY A 369 44.04 -20.63 -20.84
CA GLY A 369 42.61 -20.64 -20.63
C GLY A 369 42.16 -21.63 -19.55
N LEU A 370 42.88 -22.74 -19.36
CA LEU A 370 42.66 -23.64 -18.22
C LEU A 370 42.96 -22.93 -16.89
N PHE A 371 44.06 -22.17 -16.85
CA PHE A 371 44.42 -21.33 -15.70
C PHE A 371 43.35 -20.27 -15.41
N LEU A 372 42.86 -19.57 -16.44
CA LEU A 372 41.82 -18.56 -16.29
C LEU A 372 40.50 -19.15 -15.79
N VAL A 373 40.06 -20.31 -16.30
CA VAL A 373 38.87 -20.99 -15.78
C VAL A 373 39.07 -21.40 -14.31
N MET A 374 40.23 -21.97 -13.96
CA MET A 374 40.52 -22.39 -12.58
C MET A 374 40.61 -21.22 -11.58
N VAL A 375 41.04 -20.02 -12.01
CA VAL A 375 41.12 -18.83 -11.15
C VAL A 375 39.80 -18.06 -11.11
N THR A 376 39.05 -18.01 -12.21
CA THR A 376 37.79 -17.24 -12.30
C THR A 376 36.60 -18.00 -11.72
N GLN A 377 36.56 -19.33 -11.76
CA GLN A 377 35.44 -20.13 -11.23
C GLN A 377 35.29 -20.03 -9.69
N PRO A 378 36.35 -20.06 -8.86
CA PRO A 378 36.25 -19.83 -7.42
C PRO A 378 35.83 -18.38 -7.10
N PHE A 379 36.35 -17.40 -7.84
CA PHE A 379 35.95 -15.99 -7.70
C PHE A 379 34.47 -15.79 -8.05
N TYR A 380 34.01 -16.43 -9.13
CA TYR A 380 32.60 -16.49 -9.53
C TYR A 380 31.74 -17.13 -8.44
N PHE A 381 32.18 -18.23 -7.82
CA PHE A 381 31.43 -18.90 -6.75
C PHE A 381 31.29 -18.02 -5.49
N ILE A 382 32.37 -17.36 -5.06
CA ILE A 382 32.42 -16.53 -3.84
C ILE A 382 31.66 -15.21 -4.02
N VAL A 383 31.82 -14.50 -5.14
CA VAL A 383 31.13 -13.22 -5.37
C VAL A 383 29.62 -13.40 -5.55
N ASN A 384 29.19 -14.57 -6.07
CA ASN A 384 27.82 -14.76 -6.52
C ASN A 384 26.90 -15.52 -5.57
N ILE A 385 27.43 -16.38 -4.68
CA ILE A 385 26.63 -17.11 -3.68
C ILE A 385 26.54 -16.36 -2.34
N GLN A 386 27.45 -15.40 -2.11
CA GLN A 386 27.54 -14.70 -0.83
C GLN A 386 26.48 -13.61 -0.54
N PRO A 387 25.68 -13.06 -1.50
CA PRO A 387 24.68 -12.06 -1.12
C PRO A 387 23.51 -12.63 -0.28
N ASP A 388 23.36 -13.96 -0.17
CA ASP A 388 22.44 -14.58 0.80
C ASP A 388 23.02 -14.67 2.23
N TYR A 389 24.32 -14.43 2.45
CA TYR A 389 24.95 -14.48 3.77
C TYR A 389 25.14 -13.10 4.44
N ASN A 390 25.09 -12.01 3.68
CA ASN A 390 25.32 -10.66 4.20
C ASN A 390 24.22 -10.16 5.17
N SER A 391 23.04 -10.76 5.18
CA SER A 391 22.02 -10.44 6.18
C SER A 391 22.22 -11.16 7.52
N LEU A 392 23.28 -11.98 7.68
CA LEU A 392 23.52 -12.80 8.88
C LEU A 392 24.77 -12.41 9.69
N PHE A 393 25.70 -11.60 9.17
CA PHE A 393 26.91 -11.19 9.91
C PHE A 393 27.38 -9.77 9.58
N GLU A 394 27.14 -8.81 10.48
CA GLU A 394 27.66 -7.43 10.46
C GLU A 394 29.15 -7.34 10.89
N ASP A 395 30.03 -8.20 10.37
CA ASP A 395 31.38 -8.35 10.95
C ASP A 395 32.51 -7.78 10.08
N GLU A 396 33.31 -6.85 10.63
CA GLU A 396 34.48 -6.20 10.01
C GLU A 396 35.58 -7.19 9.54
N ARG A 397 35.50 -8.46 9.96
CA ARG A 397 36.41 -9.52 9.50
C ARG A 397 36.24 -9.84 8.02
N MET A 398 35.05 -9.64 7.45
CA MET A 398 34.77 -9.98 6.05
C MET A 398 35.34 -8.98 5.04
N SER A 399 35.42 -7.69 5.39
CA SER A 399 36.10 -6.67 4.57
C SER A 399 37.60 -7.00 4.39
N ARG A 400 38.24 -7.52 5.46
CA ARG A 400 39.64 -7.95 5.43
C ARG A 400 39.87 -9.18 4.55
N ILE A 401 38.92 -10.12 4.54
CA ILE A 401 38.99 -11.29 3.65
C ILE A 401 38.85 -10.85 2.19
N LEU A 402 37.86 -9.99 1.87
CA LEU A 402 37.67 -9.41 0.54
C LEU A 402 38.91 -8.65 0.06
N PHE A 403 39.52 -7.84 0.91
CA PHE A 403 40.75 -7.10 0.61
C PHE A 403 41.93 -8.04 0.31
N ASN A 404 42.14 -9.06 1.14
CA ASN A 404 43.22 -10.03 0.94
C ASN A 404 43.03 -10.86 -0.34
N THR A 405 41.78 -11.22 -0.68
CA THR A 405 41.49 -11.91 -1.96
C THR A 405 41.65 -10.99 -3.18
N ALA A 406 41.31 -9.71 -3.08
CA ALA A 406 41.56 -8.76 -4.16
C ALA A 406 43.07 -8.57 -4.40
N LEU A 407 43.86 -8.55 -3.32
CA LEU A 407 45.31 -8.43 -3.38
C LEU A 407 45.97 -9.67 -4.00
N THR A 408 45.50 -10.87 -3.69
CA THR A 408 46.01 -12.11 -4.31
C THR A 408 45.64 -12.21 -5.80
N VAL A 409 44.45 -11.75 -6.19
CA VAL A 409 44.05 -11.66 -7.61
C VAL A 409 44.90 -10.63 -8.36
N LEU A 410 45.18 -9.47 -7.75
CA LEU A 410 46.08 -8.46 -8.32
C LEU A 410 47.50 -9.04 -8.50
N PHE A 411 47.99 -9.79 -7.52
CA PHE A 411 49.29 -10.45 -7.58
C PHE A 411 49.36 -11.51 -8.69
N LEU A 412 48.30 -12.31 -8.85
CA LEU A 412 48.20 -13.30 -9.93
C LEU A 412 48.08 -12.64 -11.32
N LEU A 413 47.37 -11.51 -11.44
CA LEU A 413 47.31 -10.70 -12.68
C LEU A 413 48.66 -10.10 -13.03
N VAL A 414 49.41 -9.61 -12.05
CA VAL A 414 50.78 -9.08 -12.26
C VAL A 414 51.72 -10.19 -12.72
N LEU A 415 51.69 -11.36 -12.07
CA LEU A 415 52.46 -12.53 -12.52
C LEU A 415 52.10 -12.94 -13.95
N PHE A 416 50.82 -12.87 -14.31
CA PHE A 416 50.35 -13.22 -15.65
C PHE A 416 50.84 -12.26 -16.76
N VAL A 417 50.84 -10.95 -16.50
CA VAL A 417 51.37 -9.92 -17.43
C VAL A 417 52.86 -10.11 -17.67
N ILE A 418 53.60 -10.57 -16.66
CA ILE A 418 55.03 -10.87 -16.78
C ILE A 418 55.29 -12.06 -17.72
N PHE A 419 54.37 -13.03 -17.81
CA PHE A 419 54.59 -14.29 -18.55
C PHE A 419 53.97 -14.35 -19.95
N PHE A 420 52.96 -13.55 -20.31
CA PHE A 420 52.24 -13.71 -21.59
C PHE A 420 52.08 -12.39 -22.38
N THR A 421 52.93 -12.21 -23.40
CA THR A 421 53.10 -10.98 -24.20
C THR A 421 52.48 -11.05 -25.61
N LYS A 422 51.20 -11.41 -25.75
CA LYS A 422 50.50 -11.26 -27.06
C LYS A 422 49.14 -10.54 -26.97
N PRO A 423 48.87 -9.57 -27.85
CA PRO A 423 47.75 -8.62 -27.73
C PRO A 423 46.36 -9.24 -27.96
N VAL A 424 46.27 -10.35 -28.70
CA VAL A 424 45.00 -11.05 -28.96
C VAL A 424 44.38 -11.62 -27.67
N PHE A 425 45.21 -11.98 -26.69
CA PHE A 425 44.75 -12.53 -25.42
C PHE A 425 44.19 -11.46 -24.47
N ILE A 426 44.67 -10.22 -24.57
CA ILE A 426 44.18 -9.10 -23.76
C ILE A 426 42.71 -8.79 -24.10
N ILE A 427 42.33 -8.86 -25.39
CA ILE A 427 40.95 -8.58 -25.84
C ILE A 427 39.97 -9.67 -25.41
N ALA A 428 40.38 -10.94 -25.44
CA ALA A 428 39.56 -12.07 -24.95
C ALA A 428 39.39 -12.02 -23.43
N LEU A 429 40.44 -11.60 -22.70
CA LEU A 429 40.38 -11.38 -21.25
C LEU A 429 39.45 -10.22 -20.90
N ILE A 430 39.53 -9.10 -21.64
CA ILE A 430 38.67 -7.93 -21.41
C ILE A 430 37.21 -8.28 -21.72
N THR A 431 36.91 -8.98 -22.81
CA THR A 431 35.53 -9.41 -23.09
C THR A 431 35.02 -10.40 -22.04
N PHE A 432 35.84 -11.35 -21.57
CA PHE A 432 35.42 -12.27 -20.50
C PHE A 432 35.25 -11.59 -19.13
N PHE A 433 36.21 -10.74 -18.71
CA PHE A 433 36.15 -10.01 -17.44
C PHE A 433 35.16 -8.84 -17.43
N CYS A 434 34.81 -8.24 -18.57
CA CYS A 434 33.85 -7.13 -18.61
C CYS A 434 32.42 -7.59 -18.87
N VAL A 435 32.20 -8.60 -19.72
CA VAL A 435 30.85 -9.05 -20.09
C VAL A 435 30.23 -9.96 -19.01
N GLN A 436 31.03 -10.81 -18.36
CA GLN A 436 30.53 -11.72 -17.31
C GLN A 436 29.95 -10.99 -16.09
N PRO A 437 30.64 -10.00 -15.48
CA PRO A 437 30.09 -9.29 -14.33
C PRO A 437 28.90 -8.42 -14.73
N MET A 438 28.83 -7.91 -15.97
CA MET A 438 27.67 -7.11 -16.42
C MET A 438 26.41 -7.95 -16.57
N VAL A 439 26.48 -9.11 -17.20
CA VAL A 439 25.32 -10.02 -17.34
C VAL A 439 24.88 -10.55 -15.96
N TYR A 440 25.83 -10.91 -15.11
CA TYR A 440 25.53 -11.46 -13.79
C TYR A 440 25.05 -10.39 -12.79
N LYS A 441 25.64 -9.19 -12.80
CA LYS A 441 25.15 -8.03 -12.03
C LYS A 441 23.75 -7.63 -12.48
N SER A 442 23.40 -7.75 -13.76
CA SER A 442 22.02 -7.53 -14.22
C SER A 442 21.05 -8.54 -13.61
N ILE A 443 21.43 -9.81 -13.54
CA ILE A 443 20.59 -10.88 -12.94
C ILE A 443 20.50 -10.71 -11.43
N LEU A 444 21.62 -10.48 -10.72
CA LEU A 444 21.62 -10.20 -9.28
C LEU A 444 20.85 -8.94 -8.94
N ASN A 445 20.93 -7.90 -9.77
CA ASN A 445 20.13 -6.70 -9.61
C ASN A 445 18.64 -7.01 -9.83
N GLU A 446 18.28 -7.87 -10.79
CA GLU A 446 16.89 -8.35 -10.89
C GLU A 446 16.45 -9.18 -9.68
N LEU A 447 17.31 -10.03 -9.12
CA LEU A 447 17.02 -10.82 -7.92
C LEU A 447 16.87 -9.96 -6.67
N TYR A 448 17.75 -8.97 -6.53
CA TYR A 448 17.73 -8.00 -5.44
C TYR A 448 16.51 -7.10 -5.58
N LEU A 449 16.26 -6.51 -6.75
CA LEU A 449 15.04 -5.76 -7.05
C LEU A 449 13.79 -6.60 -6.83
N HIS A 450 13.81 -7.91 -7.12
CA HIS A 450 12.67 -8.79 -6.87
C HIS A 450 12.45 -9.04 -5.37
N LYS A 451 13.51 -9.21 -4.57
CA LYS A 451 13.43 -9.39 -3.11
C LYS A 451 13.09 -8.08 -2.39
N GLU A 452 13.65 -6.96 -2.82
CA GLU A 452 13.37 -5.62 -2.30
C GLU A 452 11.93 -5.20 -2.65
N LYS A 453 11.48 -5.42 -3.90
CA LYS A 453 10.06 -5.27 -4.27
C LYS A 453 9.13 -6.18 -3.47
N ARG A 454 9.58 -7.36 -3.01
CA ARG A 454 8.79 -8.25 -2.12
C ARG A 454 8.56 -7.63 -0.74
N TYR A 455 9.49 -6.81 -0.24
CA TYR A 455 9.38 -6.13 1.06
C TYR A 455 8.73 -4.74 0.97
N GLU A 456 8.93 -4.02 -0.13
CA GLU A 456 8.42 -2.66 -0.29
C GLU A 456 7.08 -2.57 -1.04
N GLU A 457 6.73 -3.54 -1.90
CA GLU A 457 5.49 -3.51 -2.69
C GLU A 457 4.51 -4.62 -2.22
N LYS A 458 3.91 -4.47 -1.03
CA LYS A 458 2.44 -4.71 -0.96
C LYS A 458 1.89 -3.89 -2.11
N ILE A 459 1.15 -4.49 -3.05
CA ILE A 459 1.00 -4.07 -4.46
C ILE A 459 0.76 -2.57 -4.71
N GLU A 460 0.41 -1.75 -3.72
CA GLU A 460 0.42 -0.30 -3.86
C GLU A 460 0.46 0.43 -2.48
N ARG A 461 1.03 1.66 -2.46
CA ARG A 461 1.16 2.57 -1.30
C ARG A 461 -0.13 2.63 -0.46
N VAL A 462 0.01 2.56 0.87
CA VAL A 462 -1.06 2.88 1.83
C VAL A 462 -1.35 4.38 1.75
N PHE A 463 -2.61 4.75 1.49
CA PHE A 463 -3.02 6.16 1.44
C PHE A 463 -2.98 6.79 2.82
N ASP A 464 -2.43 8.00 2.91
CA ASP A 464 -2.37 8.75 4.16
C ASP A 464 -3.37 9.92 4.14
N ALA A 465 -3.57 10.59 5.27
CA ALA A 465 -4.46 11.73 5.36
C ALA A 465 -4.01 12.90 4.44
N ASP A 466 -2.75 12.96 4.02
CA ASP A 466 -2.26 13.96 3.06
C ASP A 466 -3.01 13.92 1.72
N ASP A 467 -3.47 12.74 1.30
CA ASP A 467 -4.21 12.56 0.05
C ASP A 467 -5.63 13.18 0.12
N TYR A 468 -6.11 13.49 1.32
CA TYR A 468 -7.43 14.09 1.61
C TYR A 468 -7.32 15.54 2.13
N PHE A 469 -6.13 16.12 2.02
CA PHE A 469 -5.84 17.47 2.46
C PHE A 469 -6.51 18.52 1.57
N VAL A 470 -7.23 19.47 2.18
CA VAL A 470 -7.95 20.52 1.44
C VAL A 470 -7.23 21.86 1.56
N ALA A 471 -6.89 22.28 2.78
CA ALA A 471 -6.40 23.63 3.02
C ALA A 471 -5.44 23.71 4.21
N GLU A 472 -4.41 24.54 4.04
CA GLU A 472 -3.49 24.97 5.09
C GLU A 472 -3.73 26.44 5.42
N GLN A 473 -3.87 26.76 6.70
CA GLN A 473 -3.64 28.11 7.21
C GLN A 473 -2.64 28.02 8.35
N SER A 474 -1.37 28.30 8.05
CA SER A 474 -0.30 28.31 9.04
C SER A 474 0.31 29.71 9.17
N SER A 475 0.56 30.11 10.41
CA SER A 475 1.29 31.34 10.73
C SER A 475 2.40 31.03 11.71
N ILE A 476 3.57 31.59 11.42
CA ILE A 476 4.75 31.50 12.26
C ILE A 476 5.06 32.92 12.71
N GLU A 477 4.90 33.17 14.00
CA GLU A 477 5.34 34.40 14.62
C GLU A 477 6.77 34.19 15.09
N THR A 478 7.71 34.76 14.34
CA THR A 478 9.12 34.77 14.68
C THR A 478 9.38 35.92 15.64
N THR A 479 9.81 35.62 16.87
CA THR A 479 10.32 36.66 17.76
C THR A 479 11.68 37.16 17.26
N LYS A 480 12.15 38.28 17.80
CA LYS A 480 13.55 38.69 17.64
C LYS A 480 14.48 37.52 18.03
N PRO A 481 15.68 37.44 17.44
CA PRO A 481 16.62 36.39 17.80
C PRO A 481 16.94 36.49 19.28
N GLU A 482 16.79 35.38 20.00
CA GLU A 482 17.12 35.23 21.42
C GLU A 482 18.61 35.52 21.66
N TYR A 483 19.46 35.13 20.71
CA TYR A 483 20.84 35.58 20.67
C TYR A 483 21.40 35.59 19.24
N THR A 484 22.42 36.43 19.05
CA THR A 484 23.26 36.47 17.85
C THR A 484 24.72 36.27 18.26
N ARG A 485 25.39 35.26 17.71
CA ARG A 485 26.82 34.98 17.88
C ARG A 485 27.54 35.19 16.56
N THR A 486 28.63 35.94 16.57
CA THR A 486 29.47 36.17 15.39
C THR A 486 30.86 35.59 15.60
N TYR A 487 31.28 34.70 14.71
CA TYR A 487 32.61 34.11 14.67
C TYR A 487 33.39 34.78 13.54
N ASP A 488 34.40 35.56 13.88
CA ASP A 488 35.30 36.17 12.92
C ASP A 488 36.52 35.24 12.74
N SER A 489 36.76 34.78 11.52
CA SER A 489 37.93 33.95 11.20
C SER A 489 39.22 34.75 11.07
N THR A 490 39.17 36.08 11.22
CA THR A 490 40.39 36.87 11.43
C THR A 490 40.94 36.59 12.84
N PRO A 491 42.25 36.33 12.97
CA PRO A 491 42.82 35.94 14.23
C PRO A 491 42.81 37.16 15.15
N ARG A 492 41.81 37.31 16.05
CA ARG A 492 42.01 37.89 17.40
C ARG A 492 40.83 37.87 18.39
N TYR A 493 39.53 37.78 18.03
CA TYR A 493 38.44 37.86 19.04
C TYR A 493 37.14 37.09 18.69
N VAL A 494 36.45 36.50 19.69
CA VAL A 494 35.06 36.01 19.60
C VAL A 494 34.13 37.01 20.29
N THR A 495 33.05 37.45 19.63
CA THR A 495 32.11 38.44 20.19
C THR A 495 30.73 37.81 20.40
N VAL A 496 30.18 37.94 21.62
CA VAL A 496 28.82 37.49 21.99
C VAL A 496 28.02 38.72 22.43
N SER A 497 26.87 38.97 21.81
CA SER A 497 25.95 40.04 22.19
C SER A 497 24.69 39.46 22.82
N ALA A 498 24.28 39.99 23.99
CA ALA A 498 23.04 39.62 24.68
C ALA A 498 21.90 40.61 24.38
N GLU A 499 20.67 40.23 24.73
CA GLU A 499 19.44 41.00 24.44
C GLU A 499 19.41 42.42 25.07
N ASP A 500 20.13 42.63 26.17
CA ASP A 500 20.28 43.93 26.84
C ASP A 500 21.27 44.88 26.14
N GLY A 501 21.82 44.46 25.00
CA GLY A 501 22.82 45.22 24.24
C GLY A 501 24.24 45.08 24.79
N SER A 502 24.45 44.25 25.82
CA SER A 502 25.79 43.97 26.31
C SER A 502 26.58 43.13 25.32
N VAL A 503 27.86 43.48 25.13
CA VAL A 503 28.76 42.81 24.18
C VAL A 503 29.98 42.30 24.94
N ILE A 504 30.12 40.97 25.01
CA ILE A 504 31.26 40.31 25.63
C ILE A 504 32.22 39.87 24.52
N ARG A 505 33.48 40.32 24.60
CA ARG A 505 34.55 39.95 23.67
C ARG A 505 35.56 39.04 24.38
N TYR A 506 35.73 37.83 23.88
CA TYR A 506 36.77 36.90 24.32
C TYR A 506 37.98 37.06 23.38
N SER A 507 39.13 37.45 23.93
CA SER A 507 40.41 37.23 23.26
C SER A 507 40.82 35.77 23.44
N LYS A 508 41.37 35.16 22.39
CA LYS A 508 41.96 33.82 22.53
C LYS A 508 43.15 33.83 23.49
#